data_AF-A0A1H1EW61-F1
#
_entry.id   AF-A0A1H1EW61-F1
#
_cell.length_a   1.000
_cell.length_b   1.000
_cell.length_c   1.000
_cell.angle_alpha   90.00
_cell.angle_beta   90.00
_cell.angle_gamma   90.00
#
_symmetry.space_group_name_H-M   'P 1'
#
loop_
_entity.id
_entity.type
_entity.pdbx_description
1 polymer ?
#
loop_
_entity_poly.entity_id
_entity_poly.type
_entity_poly.pdbx_seq_one_letter_code
_entity_poly.pdbx_strand_id
1 'polypeptide(L)'
;MDANQRTRSNPYGMDEECRNCPALCETRTQVVHGYGDVGADFLFVGERPTAKADEVGVPFLTDEDDDSGTSLRRILERLALCDSTSPDDRPALENAYLTNLTRCRDPDRRPTDEEIGNCEPYLNADIRSINPEVLVPVGERALAELGTEYTTTPVDELTLPEAHATTIRGRGFALVPMVEPREQTDDQTQAWLEHFAQLMASDYRQTKGRRER
;
A
#
# COMPACT_ATOMS: atom_id res chain seq x y z
N MET A 1 10.59 -9.13 17.62
CA MET A 1 9.15 -8.86 17.81
C MET A 1 8.94 -8.44 19.25
N ASP A 2 8.71 -7.16 19.50
CA ASP A 2 8.27 -6.70 20.82
C ASP A 2 6.77 -6.95 20.93
N ALA A 3 6.37 -7.89 21.79
CA ALA A 3 4.97 -8.23 22.02
C ALA A 3 4.19 -7.11 22.74
N ASN A 4 4.86 -6.05 23.17
CA ASN A 4 4.28 -4.90 23.87
C ASN A 4 4.44 -3.60 23.08
N GLN A 5 4.40 -3.66 21.75
CA GLN A 5 4.48 -2.45 20.95
C GLN A 5 3.28 -1.52 21.27
N ARG A 6 3.56 -0.39 21.93
CA ARG A 6 2.57 0.63 22.34
C ARG A 6 2.45 1.78 21.34
N THR A 7 3.27 1.79 20.29
CA THR A 7 3.33 2.85 19.27
C THR A 7 3.12 2.25 17.88
N ARG A 8 2.31 2.92 17.04
CA ARG A 8 2.04 2.52 15.65
C ARG A 8 3.20 2.81 14.66
N SER A 9 4.35 3.26 15.16
CA SER A 9 5.58 3.43 14.39
C SER A 9 6.21 2.07 14.11
N ASN A 10 6.74 1.85 12.91
CA ASN A 10 7.34 0.58 12.50
C ASN A 10 8.29 -0.03 13.57
N PRO A 11 8.02 -1.26 14.08
CA PRO A 11 8.82 -1.92 15.14
C PRO A 11 10.16 -2.48 14.68
N TYR A 12 10.42 -2.57 13.37
CA TYR A 12 11.45 -3.47 12.84
C TYR A 12 12.85 -2.87 12.77
N GLY A 13 13.06 -1.64 13.27
CA GLY A 13 14.39 -1.00 13.25
C GLY A 13 14.96 -0.97 11.83
N MET A 14 14.10 -0.70 10.86
CA MET A 14 14.48 -0.67 9.45
C MET A 14 15.45 0.48 9.23
N ASP A 15 16.52 0.23 8.47
CA ASP A 15 17.62 1.16 8.26
C ASP A 15 17.12 2.52 7.74
N GLU A 16 17.14 3.53 8.62
CA GLU A 16 16.82 4.92 8.36
C GLU A 16 17.92 5.63 7.55
N GLU A 17 19.10 5.01 7.48
CA GLU A 17 20.27 5.50 6.76
C GLU A 17 20.53 4.71 5.46
N CYS A 18 19.58 3.88 4.99
CA CYS A 18 19.71 3.00 3.82
C CYS A 18 20.42 3.67 2.64
N ARG A 19 21.52 3.10 2.14
CA ARG A 19 22.35 3.67 1.05
C ARG A 19 22.31 2.90 -0.26
N ASN A 20 21.34 2.01 -0.44
CA ASN A 20 21.30 1.11 -1.60
C ASN A 20 21.06 1.84 -2.94
N CYS A 21 20.43 3.02 -2.90
CA CYS A 21 20.14 3.83 -4.09
C CYS A 21 20.77 5.22 -3.95
N PRO A 22 21.99 5.48 -4.46
CA PRO A 22 22.68 6.75 -4.29
C PRO A 22 21.83 7.96 -4.72
N ALA A 23 21.19 7.90 -5.89
CA ALA A 23 20.35 9.00 -6.41
C ALA A 23 19.15 9.33 -5.51
N LEU A 24 18.51 8.32 -4.90
CA LEU A 24 17.41 8.55 -3.96
C LEU A 24 17.91 9.06 -2.61
N CYS A 25 19.12 8.69 -2.19
CA CYS A 25 19.72 9.22 -0.96
C CYS A 25 20.03 10.72 -1.06
N GLU A 26 20.34 11.21 -2.27
CA GLU A 26 20.63 12.63 -2.53
C GLU A 26 19.38 13.50 -2.55
N THR A 27 18.21 12.92 -2.84
CA THR A 27 16.97 13.65 -3.13
C THR A 27 15.88 13.47 -2.07
N ARG A 28 15.86 12.34 -1.35
CA ARG A 28 14.88 12.09 -0.28
C ARG A 28 15.10 13.03 0.91
N THR A 29 14.03 13.37 1.59
CA THR A 29 14.09 13.99 2.92
C THR A 29 14.34 12.93 3.98
N GLN A 30 13.64 11.79 3.89
CA GLN A 30 13.83 10.66 4.79
C GLN A 30 13.42 9.34 4.12
N VAL A 31 13.65 8.23 4.82
CA VAL A 31 13.13 6.93 4.39
C VAL A 31 11.68 6.80 4.90
N VAL A 32 10.75 6.56 3.98
CA VAL A 32 9.32 6.37 4.30
C VAL A 32 9.05 4.88 4.43
N HIS A 33 9.02 4.40 5.66
CA HIS A 33 8.72 3.00 5.97
C HIS A 33 7.22 2.71 5.89
N GLY A 34 6.86 1.42 5.88
CA GLY A 34 5.47 1.00 6.04
C GLY A 34 4.86 1.50 7.35
N TYR A 35 3.56 1.78 7.32
CA TYR A 35 2.82 2.44 8.40
C TYR A 35 1.42 1.86 8.53
N GLY A 36 0.98 1.59 9.76
CA GLY A 36 -0.40 1.19 10.05
C GLY A 36 -0.49 0.10 11.11
N ASP A 37 -1.55 -0.70 11.01
CA ASP A 37 -1.82 -1.79 11.92
C ASP A 37 -0.94 -3.01 11.61
N VAL A 38 -0.19 -3.49 12.60
CA VAL A 38 0.69 -4.66 12.46
C VAL A 38 -0.08 -5.98 12.34
N GLY A 39 -1.37 -5.99 12.70
CA GLY A 39 -2.29 -7.10 12.51
C GLY A 39 -3.24 -6.91 11.33
N ALA A 40 -2.93 -6.00 10.40
CA ALA A 40 -3.81 -5.67 9.29
C ALA A 40 -4.06 -6.86 8.35
N ASP A 41 -5.32 -7.10 8.05
CA ASP A 41 -5.73 -8.01 6.97
C ASP A 41 -5.55 -7.38 5.58
N PHE A 42 -5.46 -6.04 5.49
CA PHE A 42 -5.37 -5.31 4.23
C PHE A 42 -4.04 -4.55 4.12
N LEU A 43 -3.24 -4.86 3.10
CA LEU A 43 -1.97 -4.18 2.84
C LEU A 43 -2.03 -3.44 1.50
N PHE A 44 -1.94 -2.11 1.56
CA PHE A 44 -1.95 -1.21 0.40
C PHE A 44 -0.51 -0.92 -0.03
N VAL A 45 -0.23 -1.11 -1.32
CA VAL A 45 1.11 -0.91 -1.91
C VAL A 45 1.04 0.08 -3.05
N GLY A 46 1.70 1.23 -2.89
CA GLY A 46 1.88 2.22 -3.96
C GLY A 46 3.25 2.10 -4.62
N GLU A 47 3.55 2.95 -5.60
CA GLU A 47 4.83 2.92 -6.32
C GLU A 47 5.99 3.55 -5.51
N ARG A 48 5.75 4.74 -4.97
CA ARG A 48 6.75 5.55 -4.26
C ARG A 48 6.05 6.52 -3.30
N PRO A 49 6.77 7.09 -2.31
CA PRO A 49 6.20 8.15 -1.48
C PRO A 49 5.81 9.38 -2.32
N THR A 50 4.82 10.11 -1.85
CA THR A 50 4.51 11.47 -2.31
C THR A 50 5.50 12.48 -1.69
N ALA A 51 5.46 13.74 -2.11
CA ALA A 51 6.26 14.79 -1.48
C ALA A 51 5.92 14.92 0.03
N LYS A 52 4.64 14.97 0.36
CA LYS A 52 4.19 15.04 1.75
C LYS A 52 4.61 13.82 2.58
N ALA A 53 4.53 12.64 2.00
CA ALA A 53 4.97 11.41 2.65
C ALA A 53 6.47 11.42 2.93
N ASP A 54 7.28 11.92 1.99
CA ASP A 54 8.74 12.07 2.16
C ASP A 54 9.09 13.07 3.27
N GLU A 55 8.33 14.16 3.42
CA GLU A 55 8.52 15.13 4.50
C GLU A 55 8.13 14.60 5.89
N VAL A 56 7.06 13.80 5.94
CA VAL A 56 6.38 13.44 7.19
C VAL A 56 6.70 12.02 7.68
N GLY A 57 7.17 11.15 6.78
CA GLY A 57 7.53 9.76 7.05
C GLY A 57 6.34 8.79 7.06
N VAL A 58 5.21 9.15 6.46
CA VAL A 58 3.99 8.30 6.40
C VAL A 58 3.55 8.12 4.93
N PRO A 59 3.46 6.87 4.43
CA PRO A 59 3.00 6.57 3.08
C PRO A 59 1.64 7.19 2.73
N PHE A 60 1.43 7.50 1.44
CA PHE A 60 0.17 8.02 0.88
C PHE A 60 -0.35 9.35 1.44
N LEU A 61 0.39 10.04 2.32
CA LEU A 61 0.02 11.39 2.69
C LEU A 61 0.05 12.32 1.48
N THR A 62 -0.88 13.24 1.41
CA THR A 62 -0.92 14.30 0.40
C THR A 62 -1.21 15.61 1.12
N ASP A 63 -0.92 16.73 0.49
CA ASP A 63 -1.38 18.01 1.02
C ASP A 63 -2.92 18.08 0.94
N GLU A 64 -3.53 18.81 1.88
CA GLU A 64 -5.00 18.84 2.04
C GLU A 64 -5.73 19.53 0.88
N ASP A 65 -5.02 20.39 0.13
CA ASP A 65 -5.56 21.26 -0.93
C ASP A 65 -5.63 20.59 -2.32
N ASP A 66 -5.62 19.25 -2.39
CA ASP A 66 -5.71 18.55 -3.66
C ASP A 66 -7.15 18.54 -4.21
N ASP A 67 -7.39 19.34 -5.26
CA ASP A 67 -8.67 19.61 -5.94
C ASP A 67 -9.52 18.35 -6.30
N SER A 68 -8.90 17.16 -6.39
CA SER A 68 -9.60 15.91 -6.71
C SER A 68 -10.54 15.42 -5.60
N GLY A 69 -10.31 15.82 -4.36
CA GLY A 69 -11.12 15.40 -3.21
C GLY A 69 -11.06 13.90 -2.86
N THR A 70 -10.27 13.09 -3.57
CA THR A 70 -10.19 11.63 -3.41
C THR A 70 -8.77 11.22 -3.03
N SER A 71 -8.49 11.21 -1.72
CA SER A 71 -7.26 10.65 -1.17
C SER A 71 -7.48 9.22 -0.66
N LEU A 72 -6.41 8.43 -0.58
CA LEU A 72 -6.49 7.10 0.03
C LEU A 72 -7.02 7.19 1.46
N ARG A 73 -6.61 8.20 2.23
CA ARG A 73 -7.13 8.44 3.58
C ARG A 73 -8.66 8.56 3.60
N ARG A 74 -9.25 9.38 2.72
CA ARG A 74 -10.72 9.53 2.63
C ARG A 74 -11.42 8.22 2.26
N ILE A 75 -10.82 7.41 1.37
CA ILE A 75 -11.32 6.08 1.03
C ILE A 75 -11.32 5.17 2.27
N LEU A 76 -10.21 5.17 3.03
CA LEU A 76 -10.08 4.36 4.26
C LEU A 76 -11.04 4.80 5.36
N GLU A 77 -11.26 6.11 5.54
CA GLU A 77 -12.25 6.65 6.48
C GLU A 77 -13.67 6.18 6.15
N ARG A 78 -14.04 6.18 4.86
CA ARG A 78 -15.35 5.69 4.39
C ARG A 78 -15.54 4.19 4.63
N LEU A 79 -14.44 3.43 4.69
CA LEU A 79 -14.44 1.99 5.00
C LEU A 79 -14.26 1.68 6.50
N ALA A 80 -14.19 2.71 7.36
CA ALA A 80 -13.86 2.57 8.77
C ALA A 80 -12.51 1.87 9.03
N LEU A 81 -11.55 2.03 8.11
CA LEU A 81 -10.16 1.57 8.23
C LEU A 81 -9.21 2.69 8.69
N CYS A 82 -9.71 3.92 8.81
CA CYS A 82 -9.00 5.08 9.34
C CYS A 82 -9.94 5.91 10.23
N ASP A 83 -9.47 6.30 11.41
CA ASP A 83 -10.20 7.21 12.30
C ASP A 83 -10.19 8.63 11.71
N SER A 84 -11.35 9.15 11.35
CA SER A 84 -11.51 10.49 10.79
C SER A 84 -11.22 11.63 11.78
N THR A 85 -11.07 11.31 13.06
CA THR A 85 -10.68 12.28 14.11
C THR A 85 -9.16 12.31 14.34
N SER A 86 -8.42 11.40 13.70
CA SER A 86 -6.97 11.35 13.83
C SER A 86 -6.27 12.47 13.02
N PRO A 87 -5.07 12.92 13.47
CA PRO A 87 -4.32 13.97 12.78
C PRO A 87 -4.02 13.61 11.31
N ASP A 88 -4.05 14.60 10.42
CA ASP A 88 -3.85 14.39 8.99
C ASP A 88 -2.44 13.87 8.66
N ASP A 89 -1.44 14.23 9.47
CA ASP A 89 -0.04 13.82 9.33
C ASP A 89 0.30 12.48 10.02
N ARG A 90 -0.63 11.94 10.81
CA ARG A 90 -0.51 10.70 11.60
C ARG A 90 -1.86 9.99 11.65
N PRO A 91 -2.39 9.52 10.51
CA PRO A 91 -3.69 8.86 10.45
C PRO A 91 -3.70 7.61 11.33
N ALA A 92 -4.76 7.41 12.09
CA ALA A 92 -4.93 6.24 12.92
C ALA A 92 -5.64 5.15 12.13
N LEU A 93 -4.86 4.25 11.52
CA LEU A 93 -5.37 3.10 10.75
C LEU A 93 -5.82 1.94 11.63
N GLU A 94 -6.88 1.26 11.23
CA GLU A 94 -7.41 0.03 11.82
C GLU A 94 -7.56 -1.03 10.72
N ASN A 95 -6.97 -2.22 10.92
CA ASN A 95 -6.99 -3.31 9.95
C ASN A 95 -6.39 -2.98 8.57
N ALA A 96 -5.60 -1.91 8.46
CA ALA A 96 -4.93 -1.48 7.24
C ALA A 96 -3.45 -1.16 7.50
N TYR A 97 -2.59 -1.58 6.57
CA TYR A 97 -1.18 -1.27 6.53
C TYR A 97 -0.81 -0.68 5.17
N LEU A 98 -0.04 0.40 5.17
CA LEU A 98 0.33 1.14 3.96
C LEU A 98 1.84 1.03 3.74
N THR A 99 2.26 0.77 2.51
CA THR A 99 3.67 0.76 2.11
C THR A 99 3.80 1.09 0.62
N ASN A 100 5.03 1.13 0.10
CA ASN A 100 5.32 1.40 -1.31
C ASN A 100 6.38 0.43 -1.83
N LEU A 101 6.43 0.24 -3.14
CA LEU A 101 7.50 -0.51 -3.82
C LEU A 101 8.87 0.09 -3.53
N THR A 102 8.97 1.42 -3.52
CA THR A 102 10.15 2.15 -3.05
C THR A 102 9.85 2.93 -1.78
N ARG A 103 10.81 2.96 -0.85
CA ARG A 103 10.70 3.72 0.42
C ARG A 103 11.20 5.18 0.30
N CYS A 104 11.66 5.59 -0.88
CA CYS A 104 12.23 6.91 -1.12
C CYS A 104 11.67 7.47 -2.43
N ARG A 105 11.68 8.79 -2.57
CA ARG A 105 11.15 9.50 -3.73
C ARG A 105 12.25 10.32 -4.41
N ASP A 106 12.29 10.25 -5.74
CA ASP A 106 12.89 11.29 -6.57
C ASP A 106 11.81 12.32 -6.95
N PRO A 107 12.07 13.64 -6.85
CA PRO A 107 11.07 14.67 -7.10
C PRO A 107 10.62 14.74 -8.56
N ASP A 108 11.48 14.36 -9.51
CA ASP A 108 11.32 14.66 -10.93
C ASP A 108 11.01 13.42 -11.78
N ARG A 109 11.27 12.20 -11.28
CA ARG A 109 11.07 10.95 -12.03
C ARG A 109 10.52 9.80 -11.20
N ARG A 110 9.88 8.84 -11.89
CA ARG A 110 9.45 7.56 -11.31
C ARG A 110 10.68 6.69 -10.97
N PRO A 111 10.55 5.77 -9.98
CA PRO A 111 11.64 4.87 -9.64
C PRO A 111 11.98 3.96 -10.83
N THR A 112 13.24 3.59 -10.90
CA THR A 112 13.75 2.58 -11.84
C THR A 112 13.49 1.17 -11.30
N ASP A 113 13.57 0.17 -12.19
CA ASP A 113 13.48 -1.24 -11.80
C ASP A 113 14.57 -1.62 -10.77
N GLU A 114 15.77 -1.04 -10.87
CA GLU A 114 16.85 -1.26 -9.91
C GLU A 114 16.51 -0.69 -8.53
N GLU A 115 15.93 0.51 -8.47
CA GLU A 115 15.51 1.13 -7.19
C GLU A 115 14.37 0.36 -6.52
N ILE A 116 13.45 -0.19 -7.31
CA ILE A 116 12.40 -1.10 -6.83
C ILE A 116 13.03 -2.40 -6.32
N GLY A 117 13.91 -3.03 -7.10
CA GLY A 117 14.61 -4.26 -6.70
C GLY A 117 15.44 -4.09 -5.42
N ASN A 118 16.08 -2.94 -5.23
CA ASN A 118 16.79 -2.60 -3.99
C ASN A 118 15.87 -2.47 -2.77
N CYS A 119 14.59 -2.14 -2.98
CA CYS A 119 13.57 -2.01 -1.93
C CYS A 119 12.75 -3.30 -1.72
N GLU A 120 12.78 -4.24 -2.67
CA GLU A 120 12.03 -5.50 -2.62
C GLU A 120 12.22 -6.31 -1.32
N PRO A 121 13.43 -6.44 -0.73
CA PRO A 121 13.60 -7.16 0.53
C PRO A 121 12.81 -6.56 1.69
N TYR A 122 12.59 -5.24 1.67
CA TYR A 122 11.84 -4.51 2.69
C TYR A 122 10.32 -4.71 2.51
N LEU A 123 9.82 -4.64 1.27
CA LEU A 123 8.43 -4.96 0.96
C LEU A 123 8.11 -6.41 1.33
N ASN A 124 8.99 -7.34 1.01
CA ASN A 124 8.86 -8.74 1.38
C ASN A 124 8.88 -8.94 2.90
N ALA A 125 9.65 -8.14 3.63
CA ALA A 125 9.65 -8.15 5.10
C ALA A 125 8.31 -7.62 5.66
N ASP A 126 7.78 -6.53 5.12
CA ASP A 126 6.45 -6.00 5.48
C ASP A 126 5.38 -7.07 5.24
N ILE A 127 5.27 -7.62 4.02
CA ILE A 127 4.25 -8.63 3.67
C ILE A 127 4.34 -9.86 4.58
N ARG A 128 5.54 -10.36 4.89
CA ARG A 128 5.71 -11.53 5.78
C ARG A 128 5.36 -11.22 7.22
N SER A 129 5.65 -10.01 7.69
CA SER A 129 5.46 -9.62 9.08
C SER A 129 4.01 -9.29 9.38
N ILE A 130 3.35 -8.57 8.46
CA ILE A 130 1.92 -8.26 8.55
C ILE A 130 1.09 -9.51 8.24
N ASN A 131 1.55 -10.35 7.31
CA ASN A 131 0.85 -11.54 6.84
C ASN A 131 -0.62 -11.22 6.45
N PRO A 132 -0.84 -10.24 5.55
CA PRO A 132 -2.19 -9.78 5.22
C PRO A 132 -3.02 -10.87 4.54
N GLU A 133 -4.32 -10.67 4.44
CA GLU A 133 -5.21 -11.55 3.68
C GLU A 133 -5.41 -11.05 2.24
N VAL A 134 -5.37 -9.71 2.07
CA VAL A 134 -5.53 -9.04 0.77
C VAL A 134 -4.41 -8.03 0.55
N LEU A 135 -3.84 -8.07 -0.65
CA LEU A 135 -2.95 -7.04 -1.16
C LEU A 135 -3.74 -6.08 -2.05
N VAL A 136 -3.59 -4.79 -1.83
CA VAL A 136 -4.22 -3.73 -2.63
C VAL A 136 -3.13 -3.00 -3.40
N PRO A 137 -2.81 -3.41 -4.64
CA PRO A 137 -1.94 -2.62 -5.50
C PRO A 137 -2.63 -1.31 -5.88
N VAL A 138 -1.95 -0.20 -5.62
CA VAL A 138 -2.40 1.15 -5.94
C VAL A 138 -1.62 1.67 -7.14
N GLY A 139 -2.29 1.73 -8.30
CA GLY A 139 -1.71 2.14 -9.57
C GLY A 139 -1.02 1.00 -10.35
N GLU A 140 -0.70 1.30 -11.61
CA GLU A 140 -0.26 0.31 -12.61
C GLU A 140 1.03 -0.39 -12.20
N ARG A 141 2.02 0.37 -11.70
CA ARG A 141 3.33 -0.20 -11.36
C ARG A 141 3.25 -1.15 -10.18
N ALA A 142 2.47 -0.83 -9.15
CA ALA A 142 2.24 -1.73 -8.02
C ALA A 142 1.49 -2.99 -8.45
N LEU A 143 0.51 -2.86 -9.35
CA LEU A 143 -0.19 -4.01 -9.92
C LEU A 143 0.74 -4.94 -10.69
N ALA A 144 1.64 -4.39 -11.50
CA ALA A 144 2.60 -5.18 -12.27
C ALA A 144 3.55 -5.99 -11.37
N GLU A 145 4.14 -5.35 -10.35
CA GLU A 145 5.05 -6.01 -9.40
C GLU A 145 4.35 -7.10 -8.59
N LEU A 146 3.22 -6.75 -7.94
CA LEU A 146 2.49 -7.72 -7.12
C LEU A 146 1.82 -8.81 -7.97
N GLY A 147 1.38 -8.48 -9.17
CA GLY A 147 0.82 -9.41 -10.14
C GLY A 147 1.83 -10.50 -10.52
N THR A 148 3.06 -10.07 -10.83
CA THR A 148 4.17 -10.98 -11.17
C THR A 148 4.53 -11.91 -10.02
N GLU A 149 4.65 -11.38 -8.81
CA GLU A 149 5.10 -12.16 -7.65
C GLU A 149 3.98 -13.03 -7.05
N TYR A 150 2.78 -12.47 -6.93
CA TYR A 150 1.71 -13.09 -6.15
C TYR A 150 0.56 -13.63 -6.97
N THR A 151 0.63 -13.70 -8.30
CA THR A 151 -0.45 -14.32 -9.10
C THR A 151 0.08 -15.34 -10.10
N THR A 152 -0.83 -16.09 -10.72
CA THR A 152 -0.55 -16.93 -11.90
C THR A 152 -1.12 -16.32 -13.17
N THR A 153 -1.84 -15.21 -13.06
CA THR A 153 -2.37 -14.48 -14.22
C THR A 153 -1.19 -13.78 -14.90
N PRO A 154 -1.06 -13.85 -16.23
CA PRO A 154 -0.03 -13.10 -16.94
C PRO A 154 -0.14 -11.61 -16.63
N VAL A 155 0.98 -10.95 -16.31
CA VAL A 155 0.99 -9.55 -15.87
C VAL A 155 0.48 -8.59 -16.96
N ASP A 156 0.64 -8.96 -18.22
CA ASP A 156 0.12 -8.24 -19.39
C ASP A 156 -1.42 -8.28 -19.50
N GLU A 157 -2.07 -9.18 -18.78
CA GLU A 157 -3.53 -9.21 -18.62
C GLU A 157 -4.01 -8.39 -17.40
N LEU A 158 -3.10 -7.91 -16.55
CA LEU A 158 -3.39 -7.17 -15.32
C LEU A 158 -3.13 -5.68 -15.52
N THR A 159 -4.01 -5.01 -16.26
CA THR A 159 -3.89 -3.58 -16.58
C THR A 159 -4.99 -2.75 -15.92
N LEU A 160 -4.69 -1.50 -15.59
CA LEU A 160 -5.70 -0.52 -15.22
C LEU A 160 -6.14 0.30 -16.44
N PRO A 161 -7.43 0.65 -16.54
CA PRO A 161 -8.45 0.53 -15.50
C PRO A 161 -9.20 -0.82 -15.47
N GLU A 162 -8.91 -1.79 -16.34
CA GLU A 162 -9.70 -3.03 -16.47
C GLU A 162 -9.71 -3.90 -15.21
N ALA A 163 -8.58 -3.97 -14.51
CA ALA A 163 -8.43 -4.72 -13.26
C ALA A 163 -8.93 -3.95 -12.02
N HIS A 164 -9.30 -2.68 -12.16
CA HIS A 164 -9.78 -1.84 -11.07
C HIS A 164 -11.05 -2.41 -10.44
N ALA A 165 -11.13 -2.41 -9.10
CA ALA A 165 -12.31 -2.86 -8.37
C ALA A 165 -12.70 -4.33 -8.69
N THR A 166 -11.68 -5.17 -8.90
CA THR A 166 -11.85 -6.62 -9.10
C THR A 166 -11.09 -7.39 -8.02
N THR A 167 -11.42 -8.67 -7.83
CA THR A 167 -10.63 -9.57 -6.97
C THR A 167 -9.88 -10.58 -7.83
N ILE A 168 -8.56 -10.46 -7.86
CA ILE A 168 -7.66 -11.39 -8.54
C ILE A 168 -7.19 -12.43 -7.52
N ARG A 169 -7.33 -13.71 -7.88
CA ARG A 169 -6.86 -14.79 -7.03
C ARG A 169 -5.34 -14.95 -7.17
N GLY A 170 -4.62 -14.73 -6.08
CA GLY A 170 -3.18 -14.90 -6.03
C GLY A 170 -2.69 -16.19 -5.36
N ARG A 171 -1.37 -16.37 -5.36
CA ARG A 171 -0.57 -17.36 -4.64
C ARG A 171 -0.45 -16.94 -3.18
N GLY A 172 -1.45 -17.27 -2.38
CA GLY A 172 -1.45 -17.03 -0.93
C GLY A 172 -2.12 -15.73 -0.49
N PHE A 173 -2.34 -14.78 -1.39
CA PHE A 173 -3.10 -13.55 -1.13
C PHE A 173 -4.13 -13.33 -2.23
N ALA A 174 -5.25 -12.68 -1.91
CA ALA A 174 -6.08 -12.06 -2.93
C ALA A 174 -5.51 -10.68 -3.29
N LEU A 175 -5.60 -10.28 -4.55
CA LEU A 175 -5.25 -8.93 -4.99
C LEU A 175 -6.53 -8.17 -5.33
N VAL A 176 -6.61 -6.92 -4.88
CA VAL A 176 -7.73 -6.02 -5.21
C VAL A 176 -7.17 -4.72 -5.76
N PRO A 177 -6.95 -4.62 -7.07
CA PRO A 177 -6.30 -3.46 -7.64
C PRO A 177 -7.16 -2.20 -7.56
N MET A 178 -6.50 -1.07 -7.34
CA MET A 178 -7.12 0.24 -7.44
C MET A 178 -6.31 1.15 -8.37
N VAL A 179 -7.01 1.96 -9.17
CA VAL A 179 -6.40 3.12 -9.83
C VAL A 179 -5.88 4.04 -8.74
N GLU A 180 -4.82 4.79 -9.00
CA GLU A 180 -4.30 5.78 -8.05
C GLU A 180 -5.45 6.71 -7.60
N PRO A 181 -5.78 6.80 -6.30
CA PRO A 181 -6.93 7.57 -5.81
C PRO A 181 -7.08 8.98 -6.40
N ARG A 182 -5.96 9.67 -6.63
CA ARG A 182 -5.94 11.03 -7.21
C ARG A 182 -6.27 11.09 -8.70
N GLU A 183 -6.15 9.96 -9.40
CA GLU A 183 -6.44 9.80 -10.82
C GLU A 183 -7.82 9.17 -11.06
N GLN A 184 -8.54 8.78 -10.00
CA GLN A 184 -9.86 8.16 -10.10
C GLN A 184 -10.96 9.18 -10.44
N THR A 185 -11.90 8.76 -11.27
CA THR A 185 -13.21 9.41 -11.37
C THR A 185 -14.08 9.10 -10.15
N ASP A 186 -15.14 9.87 -9.94
CA ASP A 186 -16.13 9.57 -8.90
C ASP A 186 -16.71 8.16 -9.07
N ASP A 187 -17.03 7.75 -10.30
CA ASP A 187 -17.57 6.43 -10.60
C ASP A 187 -16.58 5.30 -10.27
N GLN A 188 -15.29 5.48 -10.59
CA GLN A 188 -14.23 4.55 -10.20
C GLN A 188 -14.12 4.44 -8.67
N THR A 189 -14.15 5.59 -7.99
CA THR A 189 -14.11 5.64 -6.53
C THR A 189 -15.27 4.88 -5.90
N GLN A 190 -16.50 5.08 -6.40
CA GLN A 190 -17.67 4.36 -5.89
C GLN A 190 -17.58 2.86 -6.22
N ALA A 191 -17.23 2.48 -7.45
CA ALA A 191 -17.09 1.08 -7.85
C ALA A 191 -16.11 0.33 -6.95
N TRP A 192 -14.96 0.95 -6.66
CA TRP A 192 -13.96 0.34 -5.78
C TRP A 192 -14.46 0.19 -4.35
N LEU A 193 -15.12 1.21 -3.79
CA LEU A 193 -15.67 1.16 -2.44
C LEU A 193 -16.77 0.10 -2.31
N GLU A 194 -17.66 -0.01 -3.29
CA GLU A 194 -18.71 -1.02 -3.30
C GLU A 194 -18.11 -2.43 -3.36
N HIS A 195 -17.15 -2.66 -4.24
CA HIS A 195 -16.46 -3.94 -4.36
C HIS A 195 -15.70 -4.30 -3.09
N PHE A 196 -14.94 -3.35 -2.54
CA PHE A 196 -14.14 -3.59 -1.34
C PHE A 196 -15.03 -3.81 -0.10
N ALA A 197 -16.14 -3.06 0.04
CA ALA A 197 -17.10 -3.29 1.12
C ALA A 197 -17.75 -4.68 1.03
N GLN A 198 -18.08 -5.15 -0.18
CA GLN A 198 -18.58 -6.52 -0.39
C GLN A 198 -17.52 -7.57 -0.01
N LEU A 199 -16.25 -7.34 -0.35
CA LEU A 199 -15.15 -8.19 0.06
C LEU A 199 -15.03 -8.25 1.59
N MET A 200 -15.04 -7.11 2.29
CA MET A 200 -14.96 -7.07 3.76
C MET A 200 -16.13 -7.77 4.44
N ALA A 201 -17.31 -7.76 3.80
CA ALA A 201 -18.49 -8.49 4.28
C ALA A 201 -18.45 -10.00 3.98
N SER A 202 -17.52 -10.44 3.13
CA SER A 202 -17.31 -11.85 2.79
C SER A 202 -16.34 -12.55 3.75
N ASP A 203 -16.21 -13.88 3.65
CA ASP A 203 -15.20 -14.64 4.38
C ASP A 203 -13.84 -14.61 3.65
N TYR A 204 -13.29 -13.40 3.48
CA TYR A 204 -12.03 -13.17 2.75
C TYR A 204 -10.84 -13.92 3.37
N ARG A 205 -10.91 -14.26 4.66
CA ARG A 205 -9.90 -15.04 5.39
C ARG A 205 -9.81 -16.50 4.93
N GLN A 206 -10.83 -17.04 4.24
CA GLN A 206 -10.77 -18.39 3.65
C GLN A 206 -10.12 -18.40 2.25
N THR A 207 -9.75 -17.24 1.72
CA THR A 207 -9.08 -17.16 0.40
C THR A 207 -7.60 -17.51 0.49
N LYS A 208 -6.97 -17.35 1.66
CA LYS A 208 -5.67 -17.98 1.97
C LYS A 208 -5.86 -19.49 1.95
N GLY A 209 -5.17 -20.16 1.02
CA GLY A 209 -5.21 -21.61 0.88
C GLY A 209 -5.18 -22.31 2.23
N ARG A 210 -6.27 -23.00 2.54
CA ARG A 210 -6.53 -23.72 3.79
C ARG A 210 -5.26 -24.45 4.27
N ARG A 211 -4.67 -23.98 5.38
CA ARG A 211 -3.73 -24.79 6.18
C ARG A 211 -4.55 -25.89 6.85
N GLU A 212 -4.89 -26.95 6.12
CA GLU A 212 -5.29 -28.19 6.78
C GLU A 212 -4.08 -28.69 7.59
N ARG A 213 -4.32 -28.91 8.89
CA ARG A 213 -3.33 -29.38 9.88
C ARG A 213 -2.83 -30.78 9.56
#